data_AF-A0A2N2IPP8-F1
#
_entry.id   AF-A0A2N2IPP8-F1
#
_cell.length_a   1.000
_cell.length_b   1.000
_cell.length_c   1.000
_cell.angle_alpha   90.00
_cell.angle_beta   90.00
_cell.angle_gamma   90.00
#
_symmetry.space_group_name_H-M   'P 1'
#
loop_
_entity.id
_entity.type
_entity.pdbx_description
1 polymer ?
#
loop_
_entity_poly.entity_id
_entity_poly.type
_entity_poly.pdbx_seq_one_letter_code
_entity_poly.pdbx_strand_id
1 'polypeptide(L)'
;MNKLKSTIYSSTAHKLLFFALLVAVIAIGLLHLFTPGDLHFYHNTYRRLSYFPIVLGGLWFGVRGGLGLALLSSIAFIPHVLLYVGHGSQAVSELMEIILYLAAGLLVGVISGRQTRLRERYRQLSEKLQASYARLHDETVQLIEAEARLAAAQKLSALGKLSASLAHEIKNPLASIKGTAEILRDEFPGDHPKREFVDILFKETGR
;
A
#
# COMPACT_ATOMS: atom_id res chain seq x y z
N MET A 1 11.52 -15.18 -13.13
CA MET A 1 11.49 -15.22 -14.61
C MET A 1 10.23 -14.59 -15.25
N ASN A 2 9.09 -14.47 -14.57
CA ASN A 2 7.84 -13.92 -15.15
C ASN A 2 7.73 -12.37 -15.20
N LYS A 3 8.33 -11.62 -14.26
CA LYS A 3 8.27 -10.14 -14.26
C LYS A 3 9.02 -9.49 -15.43
N LEU A 4 10.17 -10.05 -15.85
CA LEU A 4 10.96 -9.51 -16.96
C LEU A 4 10.24 -9.69 -18.31
N LYS A 5 9.63 -10.85 -18.54
CA LYS A 5 8.86 -11.12 -19.77
C LYS A 5 7.64 -10.21 -19.88
N SER A 6 6.92 -9.96 -18.79
CA SER A 6 5.75 -9.05 -18.75
C SER A 6 6.11 -7.59 -19.11
N THR A 7 7.20 -7.06 -18.57
CA THR A 7 7.64 -5.68 -18.87
C THR A 7 8.15 -5.53 -20.30
N ILE A 8 8.87 -6.53 -20.82
CA ILE A 8 9.38 -6.52 -22.20
C ILE A 8 8.22 -6.65 -23.20
N TYR A 9 7.25 -7.54 -22.96
CA TYR A 9 6.09 -7.70 -23.85
C TYR A 9 5.22 -6.42 -23.88
N SER A 10 5.04 -5.78 -22.72
CA SER A 10 4.35 -4.49 -22.61
C SER A 10 5.05 -3.39 -23.40
N SER A 11 6.39 -3.31 -23.35
CA SER A 11 7.16 -2.29 -24.06
C SER A 11 7.12 -2.47 -25.57
N THR A 12 7.28 -3.69 -26.07
CA THR A 12 7.21 -3.98 -27.50
C THR A 12 5.80 -3.76 -28.04
N ALA A 13 4.78 -4.21 -27.32
CA ALA A 13 3.38 -3.97 -27.69
C ALA A 13 3.03 -2.47 -27.70
N HIS A 14 3.50 -1.68 -26.74
CA HIS A 14 3.30 -0.22 -26.73
C HIS A 14 3.94 0.45 -27.95
N LYS A 15 5.15 0.04 -28.34
CA LYS A 15 5.81 0.57 -29.55
C LYS A 15 5.05 0.19 -30.83
N LEU A 16 4.60 -1.06 -30.92
CA LEU A 16 3.80 -1.55 -32.06
C LEU A 16 2.46 -0.81 -32.16
N LEU A 17 1.77 -0.61 -31.05
CA LEU A 17 0.52 0.16 -31.01
C LEU A 17 0.74 1.60 -31.45
N PHE A 18 1.79 2.26 -30.96
CA PHE A 18 2.10 3.62 -31.38
C PHE A 18 2.38 3.70 -32.89
N PHE A 19 3.17 2.75 -33.41
CA PHE A 19 3.45 2.66 -34.85
C PHE A 19 2.18 2.42 -35.67
N ALA A 20 1.28 1.54 -35.21
CA ALA A 20 0.00 1.30 -35.87
C ALA A 20 -0.88 2.57 -35.92
N LEU A 21 -0.92 3.35 -34.83
CA LEU A 21 -1.62 4.63 -34.81
C LEU A 21 -0.99 5.65 -35.77
N LEU A 22 0.34 5.67 -35.86
CA LEU A 22 1.06 6.54 -36.80
C LEU A 22 0.70 6.20 -38.25
N VAL A 23 0.73 4.92 -38.60
CA VAL A 23 0.34 4.41 -39.93
C VAL A 23 -1.11 4.77 -40.23
N ALA A 24 -2.02 4.65 -39.26
CA ALA A 24 -3.42 5.02 -39.42
C ALA A 24 -3.59 6.51 -39.74
N VAL A 25 -2.90 7.41 -39.02
CA VAL A 25 -2.93 8.86 -39.32
C VAL A 25 -2.44 9.15 -40.73
N ILE A 26 -1.32 8.55 -41.13
CA ILE A 26 -0.75 8.74 -42.47
C ILE A 26 -1.71 8.22 -43.55
N ALA A 27 -2.29 7.03 -43.36
CA ALA A 27 -3.23 6.44 -44.30
C ALA A 27 -4.49 7.31 -44.48
N ILE A 28 -5.06 7.83 -43.38
CA ILE A 28 -6.22 8.73 -43.43
C ILE A 28 -5.85 10.04 -44.15
N GLY A 29 -4.69 10.61 -43.85
CA GLY A 29 -4.19 11.82 -44.51
C GLY A 29 -3.99 11.65 -46.02
N LEU A 30 -3.41 10.53 -46.46
CA LEU A 30 -3.27 10.20 -47.87
C LEU A 30 -4.62 10.01 -48.56
N LEU A 31 -5.55 9.26 -47.93
CA LEU A 31 -6.91 9.09 -48.46
C LEU A 31 -7.62 10.44 -48.65
N HIS A 32 -7.46 11.36 -47.69
CA HIS A 32 -8.01 12.70 -47.80
C HIS A 32 -7.37 13.51 -48.94
N LEU A 33 -6.04 13.44 -49.10
CA LEU A 33 -5.32 14.18 -50.13
C LEU A 33 -5.71 13.74 -51.55
N PHE A 34 -5.82 12.43 -51.78
CA PHE A 34 -6.15 11.87 -53.09
C PHE A 34 -7.64 11.93 -53.43
N THR A 35 -8.49 12.33 -52.50
CA THR A 35 -9.92 12.46 -52.75
C THR A 35 -10.22 13.85 -53.35
N PRO A 36 -10.93 13.93 -54.50
CA PRO A 36 -11.33 15.20 -55.09
C PRO A 36 -12.26 16.02 -54.19
N GLY A 37 -12.05 17.35 -54.13
CA GLY A 37 -12.74 18.27 -53.22
C GLY A 37 -14.28 18.31 -53.33
N ASP A 38 -14.84 17.90 -54.46
CA ASP A 38 -16.29 17.87 -54.69
C ASP A 38 -16.99 16.74 -53.90
N LEU A 39 -16.22 15.76 -53.41
CA LEU A 39 -16.70 14.62 -52.65
C LEU A 39 -16.78 14.91 -51.15
N HIS A 40 -17.59 15.90 -50.77
CA HIS A 40 -17.75 16.37 -49.39
C HIS A 40 -17.99 15.27 -48.35
N PHE A 41 -18.73 14.21 -48.70
CA PHE A 41 -19.01 13.08 -47.82
C PHE A 41 -17.73 12.37 -47.36
N TYR A 42 -16.79 12.14 -48.29
CA TYR A 42 -15.55 11.42 -48.00
C TYR A 42 -14.60 12.28 -47.17
N HIS A 43 -14.46 13.56 -47.51
CA HIS A 43 -13.66 14.51 -46.70
C HIS A 43 -14.14 14.59 -45.24
N ASN A 44 -15.46 14.69 -45.03
CA ASN A 44 -16.04 14.68 -43.68
C ASN A 44 -15.81 13.36 -42.95
N THR A 45 -15.89 12.23 -43.67
CA THR A 45 -15.63 10.91 -43.10
C THR A 45 -14.19 10.76 -42.64
N TYR A 46 -13.22 11.14 -43.46
CA TYR A 46 -11.80 11.07 -43.10
C TYR A 46 -11.46 11.99 -41.93
N ARG A 47 -12.05 13.20 -41.89
CA ARG A 47 -11.90 14.10 -40.75
C ARG A 47 -12.38 13.48 -39.45
N ARG A 48 -13.56 12.84 -39.46
CA ARG A 48 -14.09 12.13 -38.29
C ARG A 48 -13.22 10.93 -37.88
N LEU A 49 -12.66 10.21 -38.86
CA LEU A 49 -11.80 9.07 -38.61
C LEU A 49 -10.49 9.47 -37.91
N SER A 50 -9.94 10.66 -38.17
CA SER A 50 -8.72 11.15 -37.53
C SER A 50 -8.84 11.31 -36.01
N TYR A 51 -10.05 11.46 -35.46
CA TYR A 51 -10.22 11.52 -34.00
C TYR A 51 -9.84 10.20 -33.32
N PHE A 52 -10.05 9.05 -33.95
CA PHE A 52 -9.75 7.75 -33.34
C PHE A 52 -8.27 7.61 -32.95
N PRO A 53 -7.30 7.76 -33.87
CA PRO A 53 -5.89 7.65 -33.49
C PRO A 53 -5.46 8.73 -32.52
N ILE A 54 -6.01 9.95 -32.59
CA ILE A 54 -5.70 11.04 -31.64
C ILE A 54 -6.15 10.67 -30.22
N VAL A 55 -7.41 10.23 -30.07
CA VAL A 55 -7.99 9.84 -28.79
C VAL A 55 -7.25 8.63 -28.21
N LEU A 56 -7.00 7.60 -29.02
CA LEU A 56 -6.25 6.42 -28.59
C LEU A 56 -4.80 6.78 -28.21
N GLY A 57 -4.19 7.70 -28.96
CA GLY A 57 -2.89 8.29 -28.65
C GLY A 57 -2.87 8.98 -27.29
N GLY A 58 -3.90 9.78 -27.01
CA GLY A 58 -4.09 10.46 -25.73
C GLY A 58 -4.32 9.48 -24.58
N LEU A 59 -5.12 8.44 -24.80
CA LEU A 59 -5.46 7.45 -23.79
C LEU A 59 -4.25 6.59 -23.39
N TRP A 60 -3.49 6.07 -24.35
CA TRP A 60 -2.39 5.14 -24.06
C TRP A 60 -1.06 5.83 -23.81
N PHE A 61 -0.79 6.97 -24.45
CA PHE A 61 0.51 7.65 -24.39
C PHE A 61 0.42 9.05 -23.76
N GLY A 62 -0.73 9.40 -23.20
CA GLY A 62 -0.98 10.66 -22.51
C GLY A 62 -0.89 11.87 -23.44
N VAL A 63 -0.55 13.02 -22.84
CA VAL A 63 -0.45 14.31 -23.55
C VAL A 63 0.50 14.25 -24.75
N ARG A 64 1.62 13.53 -24.63
CA ARG A 64 2.62 13.46 -25.71
C ARG A 64 2.10 12.73 -26.94
N GLY A 65 1.42 11.60 -26.77
CA GLY A 65 0.83 10.88 -27.89
C GLY A 65 -0.39 11.57 -28.47
N GLY A 66 -1.29 12.08 -27.62
CA GLY A 66 -2.49 12.80 -28.05
C GLY A 66 -2.16 14.06 -28.86
N LEU A 67 -1.26 14.92 -28.36
CA LEU A 67 -0.82 16.11 -29.09
C LEU A 67 0.02 15.76 -30.32
N GLY A 68 0.91 14.77 -30.22
CA GLY A 68 1.77 14.36 -31.33
C GLY A 68 0.96 13.87 -32.54
N LEU A 69 -0.03 13.01 -32.31
CA LEU A 69 -0.91 12.51 -33.38
C LEU A 69 -1.89 13.59 -33.87
N ALA A 70 -2.34 14.49 -33.00
CA ALA A 70 -3.17 15.63 -33.42
C ALA A 70 -2.40 16.57 -34.36
N LEU A 71 -1.16 16.93 -34.01
CA LEU A 71 -0.29 17.74 -34.85
C LEU A 71 0.02 17.07 -36.18
N LEU A 72 0.33 15.77 -36.15
CA LEU A 72 0.60 15.01 -37.37
C LEU A 72 -0.64 14.95 -38.28
N SER A 73 -1.82 14.73 -37.70
CA SER A 73 -3.08 14.75 -38.44
C SER A 73 -3.28 16.12 -39.07
N SER A 74 -3.15 17.21 -38.31
CA SER A 74 -3.27 18.57 -38.82
C SER A 74 -2.30 18.87 -39.97
N ILE A 75 -1.04 18.43 -39.88
CA ILE A 75 -0.05 18.60 -40.97
C ILE A 75 -0.48 17.82 -42.22
N ALA A 76 -1.00 16.62 -42.05
CA ALA A 76 -1.43 15.78 -43.18
C ALA A 76 -2.59 16.41 -43.99
N PHE A 77 -3.38 17.30 -43.41
CA PHE A 77 -4.47 18.00 -44.10
C PHE A 77 -4.03 19.30 -44.82
N ILE A 78 -2.89 19.90 -44.45
CA ILE A 78 -2.40 21.17 -45.03
C ILE A 78 -2.26 21.13 -46.57
N PRO A 79 -1.69 20.08 -47.19
CA PRO A 79 -1.52 20.06 -48.65
C PRO A 79 -2.85 20.15 -49.40
N HIS A 80 -3.92 19.57 -48.86
CA HIS A 80 -5.25 19.67 -49.47
C HIS A 80 -5.78 21.11 -49.43
N VAL A 81 -5.64 21.78 -48.29
CA VAL A 81 -6.02 23.20 -48.14
C VAL A 81 -5.31 24.05 -49.18
N LEU A 82 -4.01 23.83 -49.39
CA LEU A 82 -3.18 24.57 -50.35
C LEU A 82 -3.54 24.31 -51.81
N LEU A 83 -3.95 23.09 -52.16
CA LEU A 83 -4.33 22.73 -53.53
C LEU A 83 -5.72 23.25 -53.93
N TYR A 84 -6.62 23.42 -52.96
CA TYR A 84 -8.01 23.84 -53.19
C TYR A 84 -8.33 25.25 -52.66
N VAL A 85 -7.29 26.08 -52.46
CA VAL A 85 -7.42 27.50 -52.05
C VAL A 85 -8.33 28.25 -53.03
N GLY A 86 -9.49 28.71 -52.53
CA GLY A 86 -10.46 29.48 -53.33
C GLY A 86 -11.92 29.31 -52.88
N HIS A 87 -12.24 28.23 -52.18
CA HIS A 87 -13.61 27.91 -51.74
C HIS A 87 -13.79 28.27 -50.25
N GLY A 88 -14.03 29.56 -49.96
CA GLY A 88 -13.90 30.15 -48.62
C GLY A 88 -14.61 29.45 -47.46
N SER A 89 -15.75 28.77 -47.65
CA SER A 89 -16.44 28.02 -46.60
C SER A 89 -15.71 26.73 -46.18
N GLN A 90 -14.92 26.13 -47.09
CA GLN A 90 -14.17 24.90 -46.82
C GLN A 90 -12.97 25.18 -45.91
N ALA A 91 -12.23 26.27 -46.17
CA ALA A 91 -11.06 26.66 -45.38
C ALA A 91 -11.41 26.93 -43.90
N VAL A 92 -12.55 27.57 -43.62
CA VAL A 92 -13.02 27.79 -42.25
C VAL A 92 -13.32 26.46 -41.55
N SER A 93 -13.92 25.51 -42.26
CA SER A 93 -14.24 24.20 -41.70
C SER A 93 -12.98 23.39 -41.35
N GLU A 94 -11.92 23.50 -42.14
CA GLU A 94 -10.64 22.81 -41.90
C GLU A 94 -9.88 23.41 -40.73
N LEU A 95 -9.86 24.75 -40.61
CA LEU A 95 -9.29 25.44 -39.45
C LEU A 95 -9.99 25.04 -38.15
N MET A 96 -11.32 24.92 -38.18
CA MET A 96 -12.08 24.42 -37.02
C MET A 96 -11.68 22.98 -36.66
N GLU A 97 -11.43 22.12 -37.65
CA GLU A 97 -11.03 20.74 -37.39
C GLU A 97 -9.68 20.64 -36.70
N ILE A 98 -8.70 21.42 -37.17
CA ILE A 98 -7.36 21.48 -36.58
C ILE A 98 -7.45 21.88 -35.10
N ILE A 99 -8.27 22.89 -34.79
CA ILE A 99 -8.52 23.32 -33.41
C ILE A 99 -9.14 22.18 -32.60
N LEU A 100 -10.14 21.48 -33.14
CA LEU A 100 -10.80 20.37 -32.47
C LEU A 100 -9.86 19.17 -32.25
N TYR A 101 -8.96 18.86 -33.19
CA TYR A 101 -7.95 17.82 -33.03
C TYR A 101 -6.98 18.14 -31.90
N LEU A 102 -6.45 19.37 -31.89
CA LEU A 102 -5.55 19.82 -30.82
C LEU A 102 -6.25 19.80 -29.46
N ALA A 103 -7.51 20.28 -29.42
CA ALA A 103 -8.32 20.25 -28.21
C ALA A 103 -8.57 18.80 -27.73
N ALA A 104 -8.97 17.90 -28.61
CA ALA A 104 -9.21 16.49 -28.28
C ALA A 104 -7.94 15.80 -27.78
N GLY A 105 -6.82 15.95 -28.49
CA GLY A 105 -5.53 15.39 -28.12
C GLY A 105 -5.04 15.91 -26.76
N LEU A 106 -5.19 17.21 -26.50
CA LEU A 106 -4.85 17.83 -25.23
C LEU A 106 -5.76 17.34 -24.09
N LEU A 107 -7.09 17.42 -24.26
CA LEU A 107 -8.07 17.06 -23.24
C LEU A 107 -7.92 15.59 -22.83
N VAL A 108 -7.96 14.68 -23.80
CA VAL A 108 -7.83 13.24 -23.54
C VAL A 108 -6.45 12.93 -22.97
N GLY A 109 -5.40 13.54 -23.51
CA GLY A 109 -4.04 13.36 -23.02
C GLY A 109 -3.85 13.79 -21.56
N VAL A 110 -4.43 14.94 -21.17
CA VAL A 110 -4.37 15.45 -19.79
C VAL A 110 -5.18 14.56 -18.85
N ILE A 111 -6.39 14.16 -19.25
CA ILE A 111 -7.26 13.28 -18.46
C ILE A 111 -6.57 11.93 -18.23
N SER A 112 -6.05 11.30 -19.29
CA SER A 112 -5.33 10.03 -19.17
C SER A 112 -4.06 10.16 -18.32
N GLY A 113 -3.31 11.25 -18.50
CA GLY A 113 -2.14 11.56 -17.68
C GLY A 113 -2.48 11.68 -16.19
N ARG A 114 -3.59 12.35 -15.86
CA ARG A 114 -4.09 12.48 -14.48
C ARG A 114 -4.55 11.12 -13.92
N GLN A 115 -5.30 10.34 -14.70
CA GLN A 115 -5.81 9.03 -14.28
C GLN A 115 -4.68 8.04 -13.99
N THR A 116 -3.61 8.06 -14.79
CA THR A 116 -2.45 7.19 -14.59
C THR A 116 -1.68 7.58 -13.33
N ARG A 117 -1.45 8.89 -13.10
CA ARG A 117 -0.80 9.38 -11.88
C ARG A 117 -1.62 9.08 -10.62
N LEU A 118 -2.94 9.18 -10.71
CA LEU A 118 -3.84 8.89 -9.59
C LEU A 118 -3.80 7.41 -9.23
N ARG A 119 -3.86 6.52 -10.23
CA ARG A 119 -3.72 5.07 -10.03
C ARG A 119 -2.40 4.71 -9.33
N GLU A 120 -1.29 5.31 -9.75
CA GLU A 120 0.01 5.07 -9.11
C GLU A 120 0.04 5.55 -7.65
N ARG A 121 -0.55 6.71 -7.36
CA ARG A 121 -0.67 7.21 -5.97
C ARG A 121 -1.52 6.29 -5.09
N TYR A 122 -2.66 5.83 -5.61
CA TYR A 122 -3.52 4.88 -4.89
C TYR A 122 -2.78 3.58 -4.59
N ARG A 123 -2.01 3.08 -5.56
CA ARG A 123 -1.18 1.88 -5.37
C ARG A 123 -0.15 2.11 -4.27
N GLN A 124 0.61 3.20 -4.32
CA GLN A 124 1.60 3.53 -3.29
C GLN A 124 0.99 3.73 -1.91
N LEU A 125 -0.19 4.36 -1.84
CA LEU A 125 -0.91 4.54 -0.58
C LEU A 125 -1.37 3.19 -0.02
N SER A 126 -1.90 2.31 -0.86
CA SER A 126 -2.30 0.96 -0.47
C SER A 126 -1.12 0.15 0.07
N GLU A 127 0.02 0.20 -0.62
CA GLU A 127 1.26 -0.49 -0.19
C GLU A 127 1.75 0.06 1.16
N LYS A 128 1.75 1.39 1.34
CA LYS A 128 2.12 2.03 2.63
C LYS A 128 1.15 1.69 3.76
N LEU A 129 -0.16 1.70 3.49
CA LEU A 129 -1.18 1.37 4.47
C LEU A 129 -1.03 -0.07 4.94
N GLN A 130 -0.82 -1.01 4.01
CA GLN A 130 -0.60 -2.41 4.33
C GLN A 130 0.67 -2.61 5.17
N ALA A 131 1.76 -1.93 4.82
CA ALA A 131 3.00 -1.97 5.60
C ALA A 131 2.82 -1.39 7.02
N SER A 132 2.10 -0.28 7.15
CA SER A 132 1.79 0.33 8.45
C SER A 132 0.91 -0.58 9.30
N TYR A 133 -0.10 -1.21 8.70
CA TYR A 133 -0.98 -2.16 9.38
C TYR A 133 -0.21 -3.37 9.91
N ALA A 134 0.70 -3.92 9.10
CA ALA A 134 1.55 -5.03 9.53
C ALA A 134 2.44 -4.66 10.72
N ARG A 135 3.00 -3.44 10.74
CA ARG A 135 3.80 -2.95 11.89
C ARG A 135 2.97 -2.79 13.15
N LEU A 136 1.80 -2.14 13.04
CA LEU A 136 0.90 -1.95 14.18
C LEU A 136 0.43 -3.30 14.74
N HIS A 137 0.18 -4.29 13.87
CA HIS A 137 -0.16 -5.63 14.31
C HIS A 137 0.98 -6.29 15.09
N ASP A 138 2.21 -6.22 14.60
CA ASP A 138 3.40 -6.75 15.30
C ASP A 138 3.63 -6.05 16.64
N GLU A 139 3.54 -4.72 16.68
CA GLU A 139 3.63 -3.93 17.92
C GLU A 139 2.55 -4.33 18.93
N THR A 140 1.31 -4.57 18.47
CA THR A 140 0.21 -5.02 19.33
C THR A 140 0.49 -6.40 19.93
N VAL A 141 1.03 -7.33 19.13
CA VAL A 141 1.42 -8.67 19.61
C VAL A 141 2.51 -8.56 20.68
N GLN A 142 3.55 -7.74 20.45
CA GLN A 142 4.62 -7.53 21.41
C GLN A 142 4.11 -6.91 22.73
N LEU A 143 3.17 -5.97 22.65
CA LEU A 143 2.55 -5.37 23.84
C LEU A 143 1.79 -6.41 24.67
N ILE A 144 0.99 -7.26 24.02
CA ILE A 144 0.25 -8.32 24.71
C ILE A 144 1.21 -9.29 25.42
N GLU A 145 2.31 -9.67 24.76
CA GLU A 145 3.33 -10.52 25.40
C GLU A 145 4.01 -9.83 26.59
N ALA A 146 4.33 -8.54 26.47
CA ALA A 146 4.95 -7.78 27.54
C ALA A 146 4.02 -7.63 28.75
N GLU A 147 2.73 -7.36 28.52
CA GLU A 147 1.70 -7.31 29.57
C GLU A 147 1.56 -8.66 30.29
N ALA A 148 1.55 -9.77 29.55
CA ALA A 148 1.49 -11.11 30.15
C ALA A 148 2.70 -11.40 31.05
N ARG A 149 3.91 -11.02 30.62
CA ARG A 149 5.14 -11.16 31.42
C ARG A 149 5.10 -10.28 32.68
N LEU A 150 4.60 -9.05 32.55
CA LEU A 150 4.42 -8.13 33.67
C LEU A 150 3.44 -8.68 34.71
N ALA A 151 2.29 -9.18 34.26
CA ALA A 151 1.28 -9.80 35.13
C ALA A 151 1.85 -11.02 35.88
N ALA A 152 2.61 -11.87 35.19
CA ALA A 152 3.28 -13.03 35.82
C ALA A 152 4.31 -12.60 36.88
N ALA A 153 5.13 -11.59 36.59
CA ALA A 153 6.12 -11.06 37.52
C ALA A 153 5.46 -10.42 38.77
N GLN A 154 4.37 -9.67 38.57
CA GLN A 154 3.59 -9.09 39.67
C GLN A 154 3.01 -10.17 40.59
N LYS A 155 2.45 -11.24 40.02
CA LYS A 155 1.92 -12.38 40.78
C LYS A 155 3.02 -13.06 41.61
N LEU A 156 4.19 -13.32 41.01
CA LEU A 156 5.30 -13.94 41.72
C LEU A 156 5.83 -13.05 42.86
N SER A 157 5.91 -11.73 42.63
CA SER A 157 6.32 -10.76 43.65
C SER A 157 5.33 -10.69 44.81
N ALA A 158 4.02 -10.68 44.52
CA ALA A 158 2.98 -10.73 45.54
C ALA A 158 3.07 -12.02 46.38
N LEU A 159 3.24 -13.18 45.73
CA LEU A 159 3.46 -14.45 46.40
C LEU A 159 4.74 -14.44 47.27
N GLY A 160 5.83 -13.86 46.77
CA GLY A 160 7.08 -13.73 47.53
C GLY A 160 6.90 -12.88 48.79
N LYS A 161 6.22 -11.73 48.69
CA LYS A 161 5.92 -10.87 49.85
C LYS A 161 5.04 -11.58 50.88
N LEU A 162 3.97 -12.25 50.42
CA LEU A 162 3.07 -13.00 51.30
C LEU A 162 3.80 -14.17 51.97
N SER A 163 4.65 -14.90 51.23
CA SER A 163 5.43 -16.01 51.78
C SER A 163 6.43 -15.53 52.83
N ALA A 164 7.07 -14.38 52.62
CA ALA A 164 7.97 -13.77 53.61
C ALA A 164 7.22 -13.30 54.86
N SER A 165 6.03 -12.69 54.71
CA SER A 165 5.17 -12.31 55.84
C SER A 165 4.74 -13.54 56.64
N LEU A 166 4.24 -14.58 55.96
CA LEU A 166 3.86 -15.84 56.59
C LEU A 166 5.04 -16.52 57.29
N ALA A 167 6.22 -16.54 56.68
CA ALA A 167 7.42 -17.08 57.32
C ALA A 167 7.76 -16.33 58.61
N HIS A 168 7.68 -14.98 58.61
CA HIS A 168 7.85 -14.18 59.81
C HIS A 168 6.77 -14.47 60.86
N GLU A 169 5.51 -14.55 60.45
CA GLU A 169 4.38 -14.82 61.35
C GLU A 169 4.38 -16.23 61.93
N ILE A 170 4.94 -17.23 61.23
CA ILE A 170 5.15 -18.60 61.74
C ILE A 170 6.36 -18.66 62.69
N LYS A 171 7.42 -17.90 62.39
CA LYS A 171 8.61 -17.84 63.26
C LYS A 171 8.29 -17.29 64.64
N ASN A 172 7.36 -16.35 64.74
CA ASN A 172 6.94 -15.74 66.01
C ASN A 172 6.37 -16.75 67.04
N PRO A 173 5.32 -17.54 66.75
CA PRO A 173 4.80 -18.55 67.67
C PRO A 173 5.80 -19.69 67.88
N LEU A 174 6.58 -20.10 66.87
CA LEU A 174 7.63 -21.11 67.07
C LEU A 174 8.69 -20.65 68.07
N ALA A 175 9.12 -19.37 67.99
CA ALA A 175 10.03 -18.79 68.97
C ALA A 175 9.41 -18.76 70.39
N SER A 176 8.12 -18.44 70.50
CA SER A 176 7.38 -18.49 71.77
C SER A 176 7.32 -19.91 72.36
N ILE A 177 6.92 -20.90 71.55
CA ILE A 177 6.84 -22.32 71.96
C ILE A 177 8.24 -22.84 72.33
N LYS A 178 9.27 -22.47 71.57
CA LYS A 178 10.67 -22.82 71.88
C LYS A 178 11.09 -22.26 73.23
N GLY A 179 10.80 -20.98 73.52
CA GLY A 179 11.10 -20.37 74.81
C GLY A 179 10.38 -21.06 75.98
N THR A 180 9.11 -21.43 75.82
CA THR A 180 8.39 -22.22 76.83
C THR A 180 9.00 -23.62 77.00
N ALA A 181 9.38 -24.27 75.90
CA ALA A 181 10.03 -25.59 75.94
C ALA A 181 11.41 -25.53 76.63
N GLU A 182 12.20 -24.47 76.43
CA GLU A 182 13.46 -24.25 77.16
C GLU A 182 13.23 -24.17 78.67
N ILE A 183 12.26 -23.37 79.12
CA ILE A 183 11.93 -23.23 80.54
C ILE A 183 11.50 -24.58 81.13
N LEU A 184 10.57 -25.30 80.47
CA LEU A 184 10.11 -26.62 80.92
C LEU A 184 11.25 -27.65 80.95
N ARG A 185 12.22 -27.53 80.04
CA ARG A 185 13.38 -28.43 79.99
C ARG A 185 14.29 -28.21 81.19
N ASP A 186 14.42 -26.98 81.67
CA ASP A 186 15.24 -26.69 82.85
C ASP A 186 14.55 -27.12 84.16
N GLU A 187 13.20 -27.19 84.18
CA GLU A 187 12.42 -27.66 85.35
C GLU A 187 12.37 -29.19 85.51
N PHE A 188 12.36 -29.98 84.42
CA PHE A 188 12.29 -31.45 84.51
C PHE A 188 13.69 -32.08 84.54
N PRO A 189 14.13 -32.75 85.62
CA PRO A 189 15.42 -33.46 85.65
C PRO A 189 15.49 -34.60 84.62
N GLY A 190 16.72 -35.04 84.29
CA GLY A 190 16.97 -35.94 83.14
C GLY A 190 16.31 -37.32 83.22
N ASP A 191 15.88 -37.77 84.39
CA ASP A 191 15.18 -39.04 84.63
C ASP A 191 13.65 -38.89 84.65
N HIS A 192 13.13 -37.66 84.53
CA HIS A 192 11.70 -37.41 84.60
C HIS A 192 10.99 -37.89 83.33
N PRO A 193 9.90 -38.66 83.41
CA PRO A 193 9.25 -39.27 82.24
C PRO A 193 8.69 -38.27 81.22
N LYS A 194 8.51 -37.00 81.59
CA LYS A 194 8.10 -35.93 80.66
C LYS A 194 9.27 -35.23 79.93
N ARG A 195 10.52 -35.48 80.32
CA ARG A 195 11.71 -34.85 79.74
C ARG A 195 11.83 -35.10 78.23
N GLU A 196 11.57 -36.34 77.80
CA GLU A 196 11.61 -36.76 76.40
C GLU A 196 10.68 -35.91 75.51
N PHE A 197 9.43 -35.68 75.96
CA PHE A 197 8.46 -34.89 75.19
C PHE A 197 8.87 -33.42 75.06
N VAL A 198 9.47 -32.84 76.10
CA VAL A 198 9.96 -31.46 76.07
C VAL A 198 11.16 -31.33 75.13
N ASP A 199 12.06 -32.30 75.12
CA ASP A 199 13.20 -32.33 74.20
C ASP A 199 12.77 -32.47 72.73
N ILE A 200 11.70 -33.24 72.46
CA ILE A 200 11.08 -33.31 71.12
C ILE A 200 10.49 -31.95 70.72
N LEU A 201 9.69 -31.31 71.59
CA LEU A 201 9.11 -29.99 71.32
C LEU A 201 10.20 -28.94 71.05
N PHE A 202 11.27 -28.95 71.85
CA PHE A 202 12.41 -28.06 71.66
C PHE A 202 13.11 -28.28 70.31
N LYS A 203 13.29 -29.55 69.92
CA LYS A 203 13.91 -29.91 68.64
C LYS A 203 13.03 -29.53 67.44
N GLU A 204 11.74 -29.78 67.50
CA GLU A 204 10.81 -29.51 66.39
C GLU A 204 10.57 -28.00 66.18
N THR A 205 10.61 -27.20 67.25
CA THR A 205 10.44 -25.74 67.13
C THR A 205 11.70 -24.98 66.71
N GLY A 206 12.87 -25.63 66.76
CA GLY A 206 14.14 -25.06 66.30
C GLY A 206 14.54 -25.45 64.87
N ARG A 207 13.69 -26.21 64.16
CA ARG A 207 13.91 -26.64 62.76
C ARG A 207 13.62 -25.55 61.75
#